data_AF-A0A4S1F350-F1
#
_entry.id   AF-A0A4S1F350-F1
#
_cell.length_a   1.000
_cell.length_b   1.000
_cell.length_c   1.000
_cell.angle_alpha   90.00
_cell.angle_beta   90.00
_cell.angle_gamma   90.00
#
_symmetry.space_group_name_H-M   'P 1'
#
loop_
_entity.id
_entity.type
_entity.pdbx_description
1 polymer ?
#
loop_
_entity_poly.entity_id
_entity_poly.type
_entity_poly.pdbx_seq_one_letter_code
_entity_poly.pdbx_strand_id
1 'polypeptide(L)'
;MSELAGFAGTLQADGFTGYNQIYKGGVIREAACLAHLRRKIFDVHDSQPTELSTTAMAGIQAIYRIEDEIRGLPPAERLAARRGRTRPLVRALRRQLMRQANGLSRHADIAKAFAYGTKRWRAFNRFLYDGQLEPDNLIAERAIRGFTVGRRNWLFSGSFAAAERSAVVLSIIETCKLCGVDAEAYMADVTERIQNDWPASRWDELMPWNWVRRQEMPLPLAA
;
A
#
# COMPACT_ATOMS: atom_id res chain seq x y z
N MET A 1 17.22 4.36 -8.50
CA MET A 1 16.17 3.33 -8.46
C MET A 1 16.25 2.53 -9.75
N SER A 2 17.10 1.51 -9.76
CA SER A 2 17.19 0.52 -10.85
C SER A 2 15.97 -0.41 -10.85
N GLU A 3 15.27 -0.51 -9.72
CA GLU A 3 14.13 -1.39 -9.47
C GLU A 3 12.89 -1.03 -10.32
N LEU A 4 12.81 0.21 -10.81
CA LEU A 4 11.76 0.69 -11.70
C LEU A 4 12.26 0.93 -13.14
N ALA A 5 13.46 0.43 -13.47
CA ALA A 5 14.00 0.58 -14.81
C ALA A 5 13.05 -0.06 -15.85
N GLY A 6 12.69 0.70 -16.88
CA GLY A 6 11.74 0.26 -17.92
C GLY A 6 10.26 0.26 -17.51
N PHE A 7 9.92 0.57 -16.26
CA PHE A 7 8.53 0.65 -15.84
C PHE A 7 7.83 1.88 -16.43
N ALA A 8 6.67 1.65 -17.05
CA ALA A 8 5.75 2.67 -17.53
C ALA A 8 4.34 2.39 -17.00
N GLY A 9 3.67 3.37 -16.43
CA GLY A 9 2.37 3.12 -15.82
C GLY A 9 1.98 4.11 -14.73
N THR A 10 1.18 3.62 -13.78
CA THR A 10 0.78 4.37 -12.60
C THR A 10 1.50 3.79 -11.40
N LEU A 11 2.16 4.65 -10.61
CA LEU A 11 2.72 4.27 -9.31
C LEU A 11 1.86 4.86 -8.21
N GLN A 12 1.32 3.99 -7.35
CA GLN A 12 0.56 4.38 -6.18
C GLN A 12 1.46 4.38 -4.96
N ALA A 13 1.62 5.56 -4.35
CA ALA A 13 2.57 5.76 -3.26
C ALA A 13 2.08 6.82 -2.27
N ASP A 14 2.82 6.94 -1.17
CA ASP A 14 2.65 8.01 -0.21
C ASP A 14 3.13 9.36 -0.78
N GLY A 15 3.10 10.39 0.08
CA GLY A 15 3.52 11.73 -0.28
C GLY A 15 5.04 11.97 -0.31
N PHE A 16 5.90 10.95 -0.18
CA PHE A 16 7.34 11.12 0.03
C PHE A 16 8.00 11.85 -1.13
N THR A 17 8.75 12.91 -0.81
CA THR A 17 9.34 13.82 -1.80
C THR A 17 10.47 13.17 -2.60
N GLY A 18 11.09 12.10 -2.10
CA GLY A 18 12.11 11.34 -2.82
C GLY A 18 11.60 10.74 -4.13
N TYR A 19 10.29 10.49 -4.23
CA TYR A 19 9.68 9.99 -5.46
C TYR A 19 9.52 11.05 -6.55
N ASN A 20 9.61 12.35 -6.25
CA ASN A 20 9.30 13.41 -7.22
C ASN A 20 10.09 13.31 -8.54
N GLN A 21 11.33 12.80 -8.49
CA GLN A 21 12.17 12.65 -9.67
C GLN A 21 11.65 11.57 -10.63
N ILE A 22 11.03 10.49 -10.12
CA ILE A 22 10.56 9.38 -10.96
C ILE A 22 9.33 9.74 -11.79
N TYR A 23 8.60 10.77 -11.36
CA TYR A 23 7.42 11.27 -12.08
C TYR A 23 7.79 12.26 -13.18
N LYS A 24 9.05 12.72 -13.23
CA LYS A 24 9.52 13.60 -14.31
C LYS A 24 9.48 12.84 -15.64
N GLY A 25 9.04 13.50 -16.70
CA GLY A 25 8.88 12.89 -18.02
C GLY A 25 7.55 12.15 -18.23
N GLY A 26 6.77 11.90 -17.17
CA GLY A 26 5.38 11.43 -17.29
C GLY A 26 5.17 9.96 -17.68
N VAL A 27 6.26 9.21 -17.90
CA VAL A 27 6.25 7.75 -18.14
C VAL A 27 5.62 7.01 -16.94
N ILE A 28 5.99 7.44 -15.73
CA ILE A 28 5.38 7.01 -14.48
C ILE A 28 4.45 8.12 -13.98
N ARG A 29 3.20 7.76 -13.73
CA ARG A 29 2.13 8.67 -13.29
C ARG A 29 1.86 8.46 -11.80
N GLU A 30 1.96 9.52 -11.01
CA GLU A 30 1.66 9.48 -9.57
C GLU A 30 0.16 9.24 -9.31
N ALA A 31 -0.16 8.22 -8.51
CA ALA A 31 -1.41 8.08 -7.77
C ALA A 31 -1.13 8.30 -6.28
N ALA A 32 -1.54 9.45 -5.75
CA ALA A 32 -1.20 9.84 -4.39
C ALA A 32 -2.18 9.26 -3.37
N CYS A 33 -1.67 8.88 -2.20
CA CYS A 33 -2.45 8.30 -1.12
C CYS A 33 -3.41 9.29 -0.43
N LEU A 34 -4.73 9.14 -0.63
CA LEU A 34 -5.74 10.00 -0.01
C LEU A 34 -5.71 9.98 1.52
N ALA A 35 -5.31 8.84 2.13
CA ALA A 35 -5.21 8.72 3.58
C ALA A 35 -4.21 9.71 4.20
N HIS A 36 -3.14 10.10 3.47
CA HIS A 36 -2.20 11.13 3.93
C HIS A 36 -2.81 12.53 3.95
N LEU A 37 -3.62 12.86 2.93
CA LEU A 37 -4.37 14.13 2.94
C LEU A 37 -5.37 14.14 4.09
N ARG A 38 -6.11 13.04 4.27
CA ARG A 38 -7.03 12.87 5.40
C ARG A 38 -6.32 13.05 6.74
N ARG A 39 -5.15 12.44 6.92
CA ARG A 39 -4.38 12.54 8.18
C ARG A 39 -3.99 13.99 8.49
N LYS A 40 -3.50 14.73 7.50
CA LYS A 40 -3.15 16.16 7.68
C LYS A 40 -4.35 17.03 8.07
N ILE A 41 -5.52 16.75 7.49
CA ILE A 41 -6.77 17.44 7.86
C ILE A 41 -7.20 17.04 9.27
N PHE A 42 -7.09 15.75 9.59
CA PHE A 42 -7.41 15.21 10.91
C PHE A 42 -6.53 15.81 12.01
N ASP A 43 -5.21 15.89 11.83
CA ASP A 43 -4.31 16.45 12.85
C ASP A 43 -4.70 17.89 13.23
N VAL A 44 -5.14 18.68 12.24
CA VAL A 44 -5.67 20.04 12.47
C VAL A 44 -7.04 19.99 13.14
N HIS A 45 -7.93 19.11 12.70
CA HIS A 45 -9.26 18.94 13.29
C HIS A 45 -9.20 18.50 14.76
N ASP A 46 -8.33 17.55 15.09
CA ASP A 46 -8.14 17.00 16.43
C ASP A 46 -7.59 18.07 17.39
N SER A 47 -6.69 18.93 16.89
CA SER A 47 -6.14 20.04 17.68
C SER A 47 -7.11 21.21 17.81
N GLN A 48 -7.80 21.58 16.73
CA GLN A 48 -8.73 22.70 16.67
C GLN A 48 -9.83 22.45 15.62
N PRO A 49 -10.98 21.88 16.05
CA PRO A 49 -12.11 21.66 15.15
C PRO A 49 -12.65 22.98 14.59
N THR A 50 -12.94 22.99 13.29
CA THR A 50 -13.64 24.08 12.60
C THR A 50 -14.71 23.48 11.71
N GLU A 51 -15.69 24.29 11.28
CA GLU A 51 -16.69 23.85 10.30
C GLU A 51 -16.02 23.33 9.01
N LEU A 52 -14.94 23.99 8.61
CA LEU A 52 -14.14 23.63 7.44
C LEU A 52 -13.43 22.28 7.59
N SER A 53 -12.74 22.05 8.70
CA SER A 53 -12.06 20.76 8.94
C SER A 53 -13.08 19.62 9.11
N THR A 54 -14.20 19.89 9.79
CA THR A 54 -15.32 18.95 9.94
C THR A 54 -15.90 18.55 8.60
N THR A 55 -16.21 19.52 7.74
CA THR A 55 -16.80 19.21 6.44
C THR A 55 -15.81 18.49 5.52
N ALA A 56 -14.52 18.85 5.58
CA ALA A 56 -13.49 18.16 4.84
C ALA A 56 -13.39 16.68 5.24
N MET A 57 -13.39 16.40 6.55
CA MET A 57 -13.39 15.03 7.08
C MET A 57 -14.64 14.27 6.67
N ALA A 58 -15.83 14.88 6.77
CA ALA A 58 -17.09 14.26 6.36
C ALA A 58 -17.12 13.93 4.86
N GLY A 59 -16.62 14.84 4.01
CA GLY A 59 -16.51 14.63 2.57
C GLY A 59 -15.57 13.48 2.21
N ILE A 60 -14.42 13.40 2.86
CA ILE A 60 -13.49 12.27 2.68
C ILE A 60 -14.11 10.96 3.20
N GLN A 61 -14.80 10.98 4.35
CA GLN A 61 -15.49 9.80 4.88
C GLN A 61 -16.57 9.29 3.91
N ALA A 62 -17.30 10.20 3.25
CA ALA A 62 -18.31 9.82 2.26
C ALA A 62 -17.70 9.14 1.03
N ILE A 63 -16.50 9.55 0.61
CA ILE A 63 -15.73 8.86 -0.43
C ILE A 63 -15.41 7.44 0.04
N TYR A 64 -14.84 7.28 1.23
CA TYR A 64 -14.45 5.97 1.75
C TYR A 64 -15.60 4.99 1.91
N ARG A 65 -16.80 5.46 2.33
CA ARG A 65 -17.99 4.60 2.38
C ARG A 65 -18.31 3.96 1.03
N ILE A 66 -18.24 4.72 -0.05
CA ILE A 66 -18.46 4.17 -1.40
C ILE A 66 -17.33 3.21 -1.77
N GLU A 67 -16.09 3.56 -1.47
CA GLU A 67 -14.94 2.71 -1.80
C GLU A 67 -14.98 1.37 -1.05
N ASP A 68 -15.47 1.34 0.19
CA ASP A 68 -15.66 0.11 0.97
C ASP A 68 -16.74 -0.80 0.35
N GLU A 69 -17.82 -0.23 -0.20
CA GLU A 69 -18.88 -1.00 -0.88
C GLU A 69 -18.42 -1.62 -2.20
N ILE A 70 -17.51 -0.96 -2.93
CA ILE A 70 -17.08 -1.40 -4.26
C ILE A 70 -15.74 -2.14 -4.25
N ARG A 71 -15.08 -2.25 -3.09
CA ARG A 71 -13.80 -2.93 -2.96
C ARG A 71 -13.97 -4.42 -3.28
N GLY A 72 -13.03 -4.97 -4.05
CA GLY A 72 -13.07 -6.35 -4.53
C GLY A 72 -13.91 -6.58 -5.79
N LEU A 73 -14.74 -5.62 -6.20
CA LEU A 73 -15.45 -5.71 -7.49
C LEU A 73 -14.48 -5.57 -8.68
N PRO A 74 -14.88 -6.04 -9.88
CA PRO A 74 -14.10 -5.85 -11.10
C PRO A 74 -13.78 -4.37 -11.37
N PRO A 75 -12.61 -4.05 -11.96
CA PRO A 75 -12.19 -2.66 -12.22
C PRO A 75 -13.21 -1.83 -13.00
N ALA A 76 -13.93 -2.43 -13.95
CA ALA A 76 -14.95 -1.75 -14.75
C ALA A 76 -16.16 -1.31 -13.90
N GLU A 77 -16.62 -2.16 -12.98
CA GLU A 77 -17.73 -1.85 -12.06
C GLU A 77 -17.33 -0.79 -11.06
N ARG A 78 -16.11 -0.88 -10.51
CA ARG A 78 -15.53 0.15 -9.64
C ARG A 78 -15.50 1.51 -10.35
N LEU A 79 -15.09 1.55 -11.61
CA LEU A 79 -15.11 2.78 -12.42
C LEU A 79 -16.53 3.31 -12.64
N ALA A 80 -17.50 2.45 -12.95
CA ALA A 80 -18.89 2.86 -13.15
C ALA A 80 -19.46 3.49 -11.87
N ALA A 81 -19.27 2.84 -10.72
CA ALA A 81 -19.70 3.35 -9.42
C ALA A 81 -19.01 4.67 -9.07
N ARG A 82 -17.68 4.76 -9.24
CA ARG A 82 -16.92 6.01 -9.03
C ARG A 82 -17.41 7.13 -9.93
N ARG A 83 -17.80 6.83 -11.18
CA ARG A 83 -18.33 7.83 -12.11
C ARG A 83 -19.65 8.43 -11.64
N GLY A 84 -20.58 7.59 -11.19
CA GLY A 84 -21.90 8.02 -10.74
C GLY A 84 -21.93 8.59 -9.32
N ARG A 85 -21.09 8.07 -8.42
CA ARG A 85 -21.21 8.28 -6.97
C ARG A 85 -20.03 9.07 -6.38
N THR A 86 -18.80 8.61 -6.60
CA THR A 86 -17.61 9.21 -5.96
C THR A 86 -17.19 10.53 -6.61
N ARG A 87 -17.19 10.64 -7.94
CA ARG A 87 -16.77 11.86 -8.67
C ARG A 87 -17.61 13.09 -8.31
N PRO A 88 -18.95 13.04 -8.20
CA PRO A 88 -19.74 14.18 -7.72
C PRO A 88 -19.32 14.66 -6.33
N LEU A 89 -19.07 13.74 -5.39
CA LEU A 89 -18.63 14.08 -4.03
C LEU A 89 -17.26 14.76 -4.04
N VAL A 90 -16.30 14.21 -4.78
CA VAL A 90 -14.97 14.82 -4.95
C VAL A 90 -15.06 16.23 -5.52
N ARG A 91 -15.92 16.44 -6.54
CA ARG A 91 -16.14 17.77 -7.13
C ARG A 91 -16.76 18.74 -6.13
N ALA A 92 -17.75 18.29 -5.36
CA ALA A 92 -18.39 19.10 -4.31
C ALA A 92 -17.39 19.48 -3.22
N LEU A 93 -16.64 18.50 -2.71
CA LEU A 93 -15.57 18.71 -1.73
C LEU A 93 -14.56 19.73 -2.25
N ARG A 94 -14.05 19.57 -3.48
CA ARG A 94 -13.10 20.53 -4.08
C ARG A 94 -13.65 21.95 -4.10
N ARG A 95 -14.89 22.14 -4.57
CA ARG A 95 -15.51 23.47 -4.65
C ARG A 95 -15.67 24.09 -3.27
N GLN A 96 -16.06 23.30 -2.28
CA GLN A 96 -16.19 23.79 -0.92
C GLN A 96 -14.84 24.19 -0.33
N LEU A 97 -13.83 23.33 -0.44
CA LEU A 97 -12.49 23.60 0.05
C LEU A 97 -11.88 24.85 -0.60
N MET A 98 -12.04 25.03 -1.92
CA MET A 98 -11.53 26.22 -2.62
C MET A 98 -12.25 27.50 -2.20
N ARG A 99 -13.57 27.46 -1.99
CA ARG A 99 -14.34 28.63 -1.51
C ARG A 99 -13.89 29.07 -0.12
N GLN A 100 -13.76 28.12 0.81
CA GLN A 100 -13.41 28.41 2.19
C GLN A 100 -11.91 28.76 2.33
N ALA A 101 -11.03 28.24 1.47
CA ALA A 101 -9.61 28.56 1.49
C ALA A 101 -9.27 30.01 1.08
N ASN A 102 -10.10 30.65 0.24
CA ASN A 102 -9.86 32.04 -0.20
C ASN A 102 -9.89 33.07 0.93
N GLY A 103 -10.54 32.77 2.06
CA GLY A 103 -10.60 33.65 3.23
C GLY A 103 -9.58 33.33 4.33
N LEU A 104 -8.73 32.31 4.14
CA LEU A 104 -7.80 31.87 5.17
C LEU A 104 -6.45 32.56 5.06
N SER A 105 -5.86 32.87 6.22
CA SER A 105 -4.43 33.18 6.28
C SER A 105 -3.63 31.98 5.76
N ARG A 106 -2.64 32.26 4.90
CA ARG A 106 -1.69 31.25 4.38
C ARG A 106 -0.92 30.50 5.48
N HIS A 107 -0.88 31.06 6.69
CA HIS A 107 -0.19 30.49 7.84
C HIS A 107 -1.06 29.54 8.67
N ALA A 108 -2.39 29.55 8.47
CA ALA A 108 -3.30 28.63 9.15
C ALA A 108 -2.99 27.18 8.76
N ASP A 109 -2.95 26.28 9.74
CA ASP A 109 -2.55 24.90 9.50
C ASP A 109 -3.53 24.15 8.58
N ILE A 110 -4.82 24.48 8.67
CA ILE A 110 -5.83 23.94 7.74
C ILE A 110 -5.58 24.40 6.30
N ALA A 111 -5.09 25.63 6.10
CA ALA A 111 -4.71 26.14 4.77
C ALA A 111 -3.51 25.37 4.21
N LYS A 112 -2.52 25.02 5.05
CA LYS A 112 -1.37 24.17 4.66
C LYS A 112 -1.83 22.76 4.26
N ALA A 113 -2.75 22.16 5.03
CA ALA A 113 -3.31 20.85 4.71
C ALA A 113 -4.04 20.84 3.35
N PHE A 114 -4.84 21.88 3.06
CA PHE A 114 -5.49 22.00 1.76
C PHE A 114 -4.52 22.34 0.63
N ALA A 115 -3.52 23.20 0.87
CA ALA A 115 -2.48 23.47 -0.13
C ALA A 115 -1.75 22.18 -0.55
N TYR A 116 -1.50 21.27 0.40
CA TYR A 116 -0.96 19.95 0.12
C TYR A 116 -1.91 19.13 -0.80
N GLY A 117 -3.20 19.12 -0.50
CA GLY A 117 -4.22 18.45 -1.31
C GLY A 117 -4.38 19.04 -2.72
N THR A 118 -4.47 20.37 -2.83
CA THR A 118 -4.72 21.06 -4.10
C THR A 118 -3.53 20.99 -5.04
N LYS A 119 -2.30 21.10 -4.52
CA LYS A 119 -1.07 20.96 -5.33
C LYS A 119 -0.96 19.60 -6.00
N ARG A 120 -1.46 18.54 -5.36
CA ARG A 120 -1.44 17.16 -5.89
C ARG A 120 -2.82 16.66 -6.29
N TRP A 121 -3.77 17.57 -6.57
CA TRP A 121 -5.16 17.20 -6.79
C TRP A 121 -5.35 16.14 -7.87
N ARG A 122 -4.60 16.23 -8.97
CA ARG A 122 -4.65 15.24 -10.06
C ARG A 122 -4.20 13.86 -9.58
N ALA A 123 -3.18 13.78 -8.74
CA ALA A 123 -2.64 12.52 -8.23
C ALA A 123 -3.59 11.87 -7.21
N PHE A 124 -4.12 12.64 -6.25
CA PHE A 124 -5.09 12.13 -5.27
C PHE A 124 -6.38 11.61 -5.89
N ASN A 125 -6.74 12.12 -7.07
CA ASN A 125 -8.00 11.77 -7.73
C ASN A 125 -7.81 10.84 -8.93
N ARG A 126 -6.62 10.26 -9.12
CA ARG A 126 -6.35 9.36 -10.24
C ARG A 126 -7.20 8.09 -10.17
N PHE A 127 -7.45 7.57 -8.97
CA PHE A 127 -8.29 6.38 -8.75
C PHE A 127 -9.71 6.52 -9.31
N LEU A 128 -10.23 7.75 -9.47
CA LEU A 128 -11.53 7.99 -10.10
C LEU A 128 -11.58 7.63 -11.59
N TYR A 129 -10.40 7.45 -12.21
CA TYR A 129 -10.23 7.21 -13.63
C TYR A 129 -9.58 5.87 -13.95
N ASP A 130 -9.14 5.13 -12.93
CA ASP A 130 -8.54 3.81 -13.08
C ASP A 130 -9.10 2.87 -12.00
N GLY A 131 -9.82 1.84 -12.44
CA GLY A 131 -10.52 0.89 -11.57
C GLY A 131 -9.58 -0.03 -10.79
N GLN A 132 -8.34 -0.18 -11.25
CA GLN A 132 -7.30 -0.98 -10.59
C GLN A 132 -6.74 -0.29 -9.34
N LEU A 133 -6.83 1.05 -9.28
CA LEU A 133 -6.27 1.82 -8.19
C LEU A 133 -7.23 1.86 -6.98
N GLU A 134 -6.64 1.79 -5.80
CA GLU A 134 -7.30 2.14 -4.54
C GLU A 134 -7.27 3.67 -4.32
N PRO A 135 -8.10 4.25 -3.44
CA PRO A 135 -7.98 5.65 -3.04
C PRO A 135 -6.68 5.95 -2.26
N ASP A 136 -6.05 4.93 -1.66
CA ASP A 136 -4.83 5.04 -0.87
C ASP A 136 -3.91 3.82 -1.03
N ASN A 137 -2.67 3.94 -0.53
CA ASN A 137 -1.67 2.88 -0.52
C ASN A 137 -1.65 2.10 0.80
N LEU A 138 -2.71 2.15 1.63
CA LEU A 138 -2.68 1.57 2.97
C LEU A 138 -2.45 0.06 2.97
N ILE A 139 -2.83 -0.63 1.89
CA ILE A 139 -2.55 -2.07 1.71
C ILE A 139 -1.04 -2.31 1.74
N ALA A 140 -0.27 -1.56 0.93
CA ALA A 140 1.18 -1.67 0.88
C ALA A 140 1.84 -1.26 2.21
N GLU A 141 1.35 -0.20 2.85
CA GLU A 141 1.87 0.26 4.14
C GLU A 141 1.62 -0.74 5.27
N ARG A 142 0.46 -1.39 5.28
CA ARG A 142 0.15 -2.46 6.24
C ARG A 142 1.03 -3.68 5.99
N ALA A 143 1.26 -4.05 4.74
CA ALA A 143 2.11 -5.19 4.40
C ALA A 143 3.55 -5.00 4.90
N ILE A 144 4.14 -3.81 4.72
CA ILE A 144 5.51 -3.53 5.19
C ILE A 144 5.58 -3.21 6.71
N ARG A 145 4.44 -3.08 7.39
CA ARG A 145 4.40 -2.69 8.82
C ARG A 145 5.15 -3.67 9.71
N GLY A 146 5.03 -4.98 9.45
CA GLY A 146 5.75 -6.00 10.22
C GLY A 146 7.26 -5.78 10.21
N PHE A 147 7.83 -5.54 9.03
CA PHE A 147 9.24 -5.19 8.87
C PHE A 147 9.61 -3.88 9.55
N THR A 148 8.82 -2.82 9.34
CA THR A 148 9.15 -1.49 9.88
C THR A 148 9.09 -1.42 11.41
N VAL A 149 8.23 -2.22 12.05
CA VAL A 149 8.22 -2.40 13.51
C VAL A 149 9.38 -3.31 13.93
N GLY A 150 9.57 -4.44 13.25
CA GLY A 150 10.63 -5.42 13.55
C GLY A 150 12.03 -4.82 13.53
N ARG A 151 12.37 -4.04 12.50
CA ARG A 151 13.70 -3.40 12.37
C ARG A 151 14.09 -2.49 13.53
N ARG A 152 13.11 -1.94 14.27
CA ARG A 152 13.38 -1.12 15.47
C ARG A 152 13.80 -1.98 16.66
N ASN A 153 13.39 -3.25 16.67
CA ASN A 153 13.63 -4.21 17.74
C ASN A 153 14.77 -5.20 17.42
N TRP A 154 15.22 -5.28 16.16
CA TRP A 154 16.34 -6.11 15.75
C TRP A 154 17.68 -5.43 16.10
N LEU A 155 18.17 -5.72 17.32
CA LEU A 155 19.39 -5.15 17.91
C LEU A 155 20.66 -5.27 17.04
N PHE A 156 20.68 -6.14 16.04
CA PHE A 156 21.85 -6.43 15.20
C PHE A 156 21.66 -6.13 13.70
N SER A 157 20.55 -5.48 13.31
CA SER A 157 20.30 -5.07 11.92
C SER A 157 20.86 -3.67 11.64
N GLY A 158 22.19 -3.57 11.51
CA GLY A 158 22.89 -2.28 11.33
C GLY A 158 23.58 -2.07 9.98
N SER A 159 23.62 -3.09 9.10
CA SER A 159 24.36 -3.03 7.82
C SER A 159 23.47 -3.36 6.62
N PHE A 160 23.89 -2.94 5.42
CA PHE A 160 23.19 -3.26 4.18
C PHE A 160 23.08 -4.78 3.95
N ALA A 161 24.16 -5.53 4.20
CA ALA A 161 24.16 -6.98 4.11
C ALA A 161 23.19 -7.65 5.11
N ALA A 162 23.00 -7.07 6.31
CA ALA A 162 21.98 -7.55 7.24
C ALA A 162 20.56 -7.25 6.73
N ALA A 163 20.35 -6.10 6.10
CA ALA A 163 19.07 -5.75 5.49
C ALA A 163 18.73 -6.68 4.31
N GLU A 164 19.70 -7.02 3.46
CA GLU A 164 19.53 -7.95 2.35
C GLU A 164 19.13 -9.36 2.83
N ARG A 165 19.85 -9.90 3.83
CA ARG A 165 19.49 -11.20 4.44
C ARG A 165 18.11 -11.18 5.09
N SER A 166 17.77 -10.09 5.76
CA SER A 166 16.43 -9.93 6.35
C SER A 166 15.36 -9.92 5.26
N ALA A 167 15.60 -9.25 4.13
CA ALA A 167 14.68 -9.20 3.01
C ALA A 167 14.45 -10.60 2.41
N VAL A 168 15.49 -11.43 2.30
CA VAL A 168 15.36 -12.83 1.82
C VAL A 168 14.44 -13.63 2.76
N VAL A 169 14.72 -13.63 4.06
CA VAL A 169 13.93 -14.39 5.04
C VAL A 169 12.47 -13.92 5.07
N LEU A 170 12.25 -12.61 5.06
CA LEU A 170 10.89 -12.04 5.03
C LEU A 170 10.15 -12.39 3.73
N SER A 171 10.84 -12.43 2.60
CA SER A 171 10.24 -12.83 1.33
C SER A 171 9.73 -14.27 1.39
N ILE A 172 10.49 -15.18 2.03
CA ILE A 172 10.06 -16.56 2.27
C ILE A 172 8.84 -16.59 3.20
N ILE A 173 8.88 -15.88 4.31
CA ILE A 173 7.78 -15.82 5.29
C ILE A 173 6.49 -15.29 4.65
N GLU A 174 6.57 -14.18 3.90
CA GLU A 174 5.40 -13.59 3.24
C GLU A 174 4.87 -14.51 2.13
N THR A 175 5.73 -15.24 1.42
CA THR A 175 5.30 -16.26 0.45
C THR A 175 4.55 -17.40 1.15
N CYS A 176 5.05 -17.90 2.29
CA CYS A 176 4.36 -18.91 3.08
C CYS A 176 2.97 -18.45 3.53
N LYS A 177 2.86 -17.21 4.03
CA LYS A 177 1.58 -16.61 4.42
C LYS A 177 0.59 -16.55 3.26
N LEU A 178 1.05 -16.15 2.07
CA LEU A 178 0.22 -16.10 0.85
C LEU A 178 -0.26 -17.50 0.43
N CYS A 179 0.55 -18.53 0.67
CA CYS A 179 0.22 -19.93 0.41
C CYS A 179 -0.59 -20.59 1.55
N GLY A 180 -0.86 -19.90 2.66
CA GLY A 180 -1.53 -20.49 3.84
C GLY A 180 -0.66 -21.51 4.59
N VAL A 181 0.65 -21.44 4.42
CA VAL A 181 1.66 -22.34 5.01
C VAL A 181 2.25 -21.75 6.28
N ASP A 182 2.42 -22.57 7.31
CA ASP A 182 3.18 -22.21 8.51
C ASP A 182 4.65 -22.01 8.15
N ALA A 183 5.12 -20.76 8.23
CA ALA A 183 6.45 -20.38 7.79
C ALA A 183 7.57 -21.01 8.64
N GLU A 184 7.34 -21.20 9.94
CA GLU A 184 8.34 -21.80 10.83
C GLU A 184 8.52 -23.28 10.51
N ALA A 185 7.41 -24.02 10.41
CA ALA A 185 7.40 -25.43 10.05
C ALA A 185 8.00 -25.65 8.66
N TYR A 186 7.67 -24.79 7.69
CA TYR A 186 8.24 -24.82 6.35
C TYR A 186 9.75 -24.61 6.37
N MET A 187 10.24 -23.55 7.02
CA MET A 187 11.66 -23.24 7.03
C MET A 187 12.47 -24.32 7.75
N ALA A 188 11.95 -24.88 8.84
CA ALA A 188 12.58 -25.99 9.56
C ALA A 188 12.72 -27.23 8.67
N ASP A 189 11.61 -27.68 8.05
CA ASP A 189 11.59 -28.88 7.20
C ASP A 189 12.44 -28.69 5.94
N VAL A 190 12.35 -27.55 5.25
CA VAL A 190 13.14 -27.27 4.04
C VAL A 190 14.63 -27.21 4.36
N THR A 191 15.01 -26.58 5.48
CA THR A 191 16.43 -26.53 5.90
C THR A 191 16.94 -27.92 6.23
N GLU A 192 16.15 -28.74 6.93
CA GLU A 192 16.51 -30.12 7.24
C GLU A 192 16.65 -30.97 5.95
N ARG A 193 15.74 -30.84 4.98
CA ARG A 193 15.83 -31.54 3.69
C ARG A 193 17.09 -31.14 2.92
N ILE A 194 17.41 -29.85 2.87
CA ILE A 194 18.64 -29.35 2.21
C ILE A 194 19.90 -29.90 2.91
N GLN A 195 19.89 -29.95 4.25
CA GLN A 195 21.00 -30.52 5.02
C GLN A 195 21.16 -32.04 4.79
N ASN A 196 20.08 -32.73 4.45
CA ASN A 196 20.07 -34.16 4.09
C ASN A 196 20.17 -34.38 2.57
N ASP A 197 20.93 -33.53 1.87
CA ASP A 197 21.28 -33.66 0.46
C ASP A 197 20.07 -33.74 -0.51
N TRP A 198 19.00 -32.98 -0.23
CA TRP A 198 17.86 -32.90 -1.16
C TRP A 198 18.32 -32.48 -2.57
N PRO A 199 17.98 -33.23 -3.63
CA PRO A 199 18.48 -32.96 -4.97
C PRO A 199 18.08 -31.57 -5.48
N ALA A 200 19.06 -30.81 -6.00
CA ALA A 200 18.83 -29.49 -6.58
C ALA A 200 17.79 -29.49 -7.71
N SER A 201 17.73 -30.59 -8.47
CA SER A 201 16.73 -30.81 -9.52
C SER A 201 15.29 -30.90 -9.02
N ARG A 202 15.07 -31.02 -7.71
CA ARG A 202 13.75 -31.18 -7.07
C ARG A 202 13.41 -30.02 -6.13
N TRP A 203 14.05 -28.87 -6.28
CA TRP A 203 13.75 -27.70 -5.45
C TRP A 203 12.33 -27.16 -5.65
N ASP A 204 11.74 -27.36 -6.83
CA ASP A 204 10.36 -26.97 -7.10
C ASP A 204 9.36 -27.64 -6.14
N GLU A 205 9.66 -28.85 -5.66
CA GLU A 205 8.85 -29.57 -4.67
C GLU A 205 8.92 -28.94 -3.27
N LEU A 206 9.97 -28.16 -3.01
CA LEU A 206 10.17 -27.46 -1.74
C LEU A 206 9.53 -26.08 -1.75
N MET A 207 8.98 -25.59 -2.88
CA MET A 207 8.37 -24.27 -2.91
C MET A 207 7.11 -24.21 -2.03
N PRO A 208 6.77 -23.07 -1.40
CA PRO A 208 5.67 -23.00 -0.44
C PRO A 208 4.31 -23.45 -0.99
N TRP A 209 4.05 -23.30 -2.29
CA TRP A 209 2.80 -23.74 -2.95
C TRP A 209 2.77 -25.24 -3.30
N ASN A 210 3.92 -25.92 -3.28
CA ASN A 210 4.05 -27.36 -3.48
C ASN A 210 4.40 -28.11 -2.18
N TRP A 211 4.66 -27.37 -1.10
CA TRP A 211 5.14 -27.93 0.16
C TRP A 211 4.07 -28.79 0.83
N VAL A 212 4.41 -30.06 1.03
CA VAL A 212 3.65 -31.00 1.84
C VAL A 212 4.45 -31.30 3.09
N ARG A 213 3.81 -31.12 4.25
CA ARG A 213 4.42 -31.42 5.54
C ARG A 213 4.82 -32.89 5.56
N ARG A 214 6.03 -33.20 6.05
CA ARG A 214 6.59 -34.56 6.03
C ARG A 214 5.70 -35.62 6.69
N GLN A 215 4.92 -35.24 7.70
CA GLN A 215 3.95 -36.10 8.39
C GLN A 215 2.69 -36.44 7.55
N GLU A 216 2.46 -35.72 6.47
CA GLU A 216 1.33 -35.87 5.56
C GLU A 216 1.74 -36.52 4.22
N MET A 217 3.02 -36.85 4.05
CA MET A 217 3.48 -37.63 2.90
C MET A 217 3.00 -39.09 3.04
N PRO A 218 2.34 -39.67 2.03
CA PRO A 218 2.10 -41.10 2.00
C PRO A 218 3.43 -41.84 2.15
N LEU A 219 3.48 -42.84 3.04
CA LEU A 219 4.65 -43.72 3.15
C LEU A 219 5.00 -44.27 1.75
N PRO A 220 6.28 -44.33 1.37
CA PRO A 220 6.66 -45.03 0.16
C PRO A 220 6.13 -46.46 0.24
N LEU A 221 5.39 -46.89 -0.78
CA LEU A 221 5.08 -48.31 -0.94
C LEU A 221 6.43 -49.04 -1.01
N ALA A 222 6.74 -49.80 0.03
CA ALA A 222 7.93 -50.64 0.07
C ALA A 222 7.88 -51.59 -1.14
N ALA A 223 8.93 -51.54 -1.97
CA ALA A 223 9.20 -52.50 -3.03
C ALA A 223 10.09 -53.62 -2.50
#